data_AF-A0A7R9ITU5-F1
#
_entry.id   AF-A0A7R9ITU5-F1
#
_cell.length_a   1.000
_cell.length_b   1.000
_cell.length_c   1.000
_cell.angle_alpha   90.00
_cell.angle_beta   90.00
_cell.angle_gamma   90.00
#
_symmetry.space_group_name_H-M   'P 1'
#
loop_
_entity.id
_entity.type
_entity.pdbx_description
1 polymer ?
#
loop_
_entity_poly.entity_id
_entity_poly.type
_entity_poly.pdbx_seq_one_letter_code
_entity_poly.pdbx_strand_id
1 'polypeptide(L)'
;MPTGGGTSRFAVYASFDDDPMDEGPGFTKRKLQGKCIFITGGSGFVGKAIVEKLLRSVPDVTIILLIRPKRGKSAQERLEEILNDKVFELVRNEKGVTVFSHVHAVEGNIEDVDMFGMQPSDYLEMCAKVQIVIHSAATLDFAVSLRNATSTNLIGTKNVLKFGQQCLKLLALVHVSSAYVNSNRDAAEERLYEVPADSNWLINLCNHSTDEELEGMLPEYVTIYKVSRFRD
;
A
#
# COMPACT_ATOMS: atom_id res chain seq x y z
N MET A 1 28.80 -15.00 25.07
CA MET A 1 27.60 -15.10 24.21
C MET A 1 27.26 -13.71 23.72
N PRO A 2 27.39 -13.40 22.42
CA PRO A 2 26.89 -12.13 21.88
C PRO A 2 25.44 -12.32 21.45
N THR A 3 24.53 -11.59 22.08
CA THR A 3 23.14 -11.41 21.66
C THR A 3 23.12 -10.51 20.42
N GLY A 4 22.81 -11.09 19.26
CA GLY A 4 22.69 -10.37 18.00
C GLY A 4 21.53 -9.39 18.02
N GLY A 5 21.84 -8.09 18.16
CA GLY A 5 20.93 -7.00 17.81
C GLY A 5 20.93 -6.83 16.29
N GLY A 6 20.07 -7.58 15.60
CA GLY A 6 19.80 -7.34 14.19
C GLY A 6 19.03 -6.03 14.05
N THR A 7 19.73 -4.93 13.70
CA THR A 7 19.06 -3.72 13.22
C THR A 7 18.36 -4.05 11.92
N SER A 8 17.03 -4.09 11.95
CA SER A 8 16.20 -4.09 10.74
C SER A 8 16.53 -2.83 9.94
N ARG A 9 17.27 -2.99 8.84
CA ARG A 9 17.51 -1.90 7.90
C ARG A 9 16.23 -1.71 7.09
N PHE A 10 15.48 -0.66 7.39
CA PHE A 10 14.51 -0.11 6.46
C PHE A 10 15.30 0.59 5.36
N ALA A 11 15.24 0.07 4.13
CA ALA A 11 15.85 0.70 2.97
C ALA A 11 14.74 1.10 2.01
N VAL A 12 14.70 2.38 1.61
CA VAL A 12 13.78 2.90 0.59
C VAL A 12 14.53 2.94 -0.74
N TYR A 13 14.56 1.82 -1.46
CA TYR A 13 15.10 1.78 -2.82
C TYR A 13 14.30 0.81 -3.69
N ALA A 14 13.69 1.34 -4.76
CA ALA A 14 13.20 0.55 -5.88
C ALA A 14 13.79 1.15 -7.17
N SER A 15 14.95 0.67 -7.59
CA SER A 15 15.45 0.86 -8.96
C SER A 15 14.96 -0.30 -9.82
N PHE A 16 14.32 0.02 -10.93
CA PHE A 16 13.85 -0.97 -11.91
C PHE A 16 14.72 -1.01 -13.17
N ASP A 17 15.89 -0.38 -13.11
CA ASP A 17 16.86 -0.36 -14.19
C ASP A 17 17.81 -1.56 -14.06
N ASP A 18 18.27 -2.08 -15.19
CA ASP A 18 19.27 -3.15 -15.25
C ASP A 18 20.63 -2.56 -14.83
N ASP A 19 20.84 -2.37 -13.52
CA ASP A 19 22.17 -2.05 -12.98
C ASP A 19 22.97 -3.35 -12.84
N PRO A 20 24.06 -3.55 -13.62
CA PRO A 20 24.90 -4.73 -13.55
C PRO A 20 25.68 -4.85 -12.22
N MET A 21 25.65 -3.82 -11.35
CA MET A 21 26.31 -3.78 -10.04
C MET A 21 25.35 -3.92 -8.85
N ASP A 22 24.12 -4.44 -9.06
CA ASP A 22 23.08 -4.49 -8.02
C ASP A 22 23.32 -5.59 -6.95
N GLU A 23 24.32 -5.34 -6.10
CA GLU A 23 24.50 -5.98 -4.79
C GLU A 23 23.84 -5.17 -3.65
N GLY A 24 23.11 -4.10 -3.99
CA GLY A 24 22.42 -3.24 -3.03
C GLY A 24 21.16 -3.86 -2.43
N PRO A 25 20.58 -3.26 -1.38
CA PRO A 25 19.34 -3.73 -0.76
C PRO A 25 18.07 -3.50 -1.62
N GLY A 26 18.20 -2.95 -2.84
CA GLY A 26 17.07 -2.61 -3.72
C GLY A 26 16.41 -3.81 -4.42
N PHE A 27 15.18 -3.60 -4.91
CA PHE A 27 14.41 -4.58 -5.69
C PHE A 27 14.76 -4.56 -7.18
N THR A 28 15.78 -5.32 -7.57
CA THR A 28 16.04 -5.56 -9.00
C THR A 28 14.89 -6.30 -9.66
N LYS A 29 14.78 -6.10 -10.97
CA LYS A 29 14.05 -6.99 -11.89
C LYS A 29 14.33 -8.48 -11.61
N ARG A 30 15.60 -8.86 -11.39
CA ARG A 30 15.99 -10.25 -11.09
C ARG A 30 15.44 -10.75 -9.76
N LYS A 31 15.42 -9.91 -8.71
CA LYS A 31 14.86 -10.27 -7.39
C LYS A 31 13.33 -10.40 -7.43
N LEU A 32 12.68 -9.73 -8.38
CA LEU A 32 11.22 -9.74 -8.57
C LEU A 32 10.73 -10.85 -9.52
N GLN A 33 11.59 -11.41 -10.36
CA GLN A 33 11.22 -12.48 -11.30
C GLN A 33 10.65 -13.71 -10.56
N GLY A 34 9.54 -14.26 -11.08
CA GLY A 34 8.89 -15.44 -10.51
C GLY A 34 8.23 -15.21 -9.15
N LYS A 35 8.11 -13.95 -8.69
CA LYS A 35 7.53 -13.63 -7.38
C LYS A 35 6.04 -13.41 -7.46
N CYS A 36 5.34 -13.77 -6.38
CA CYS A 36 3.97 -13.37 -6.13
C CYS A 36 3.92 -12.06 -5.33
N ILE A 37 3.38 -11.01 -5.95
CA ILE A 37 3.28 -9.66 -5.41
C ILE A 37 1.82 -9.33 -5.13
N PHE A 38 1.51 -9.05 -3.87
CA PHE A 38 0.21 -8.53 -3.44
C PHE A 38 0.23 -7.01 -3.42
N ILE A 39 -0.74 -6.38 -4.07
CA ILE A 39 -0.81 -4.93 -4.19
C ILE A 39 -2.18 -4.44 -3.71
N THR A 40 -2.17 -3.51 -2.76
CA THR A 40 -3.37 -2.72 -2.44
C THR A 40 -3.31 -1.37 -3.16
N GLY A 41 -4.46 -0.86 -3.56
CA GLY A 41 -4.53 0.41 -4.27
C GLY A 41 -4.19 0.30 -5.76
N GLY A 42 -4.19 -0.91 -6.32
CA GLY A 42 -3.91 -1.18 -7.74
C GLY A 42 -4.86 -0.48 -8.72
N SER A 43 -6.05 -0.06 -8.27
CA SER A 43 -6.98 0.74 -9.08
C SER A 43 -6.67 2.25 -9.10
N GLY A 44 -5.79 2.73 -8.23
CA GLY A 44 -5.37 4.12 -8.15
C GLY A 44 -4.29 4.49 -9.17
N PHE A 45 -3.93 5.76 -9.26
CA PHE A 45 -2.95 6.27 -10.22
C PHE A 45 -1.56 5.60 -10.06
N VAL A 46 -0.98 5.69 -8.86
CA VAL A 46 0.34 5.09 -8.56
C VAL A 46 0.28 3.56 -8.66
N GLY A 47 -0.77 2.93 -8.12
CA GLY A 47 -0.95 1.48 -8.20
C GLY A 47 -0.98 0.97 -9.64
N LYS A 48 -1.69 1.64 -10.55
CA LYS A 48 -1.70 1.29 -11.97
C LYS A 48 -0.32 1.40 -12.62
N ALA A 49 0.41 2.47 -12.33
CA ALA A 49 1.78 2.63 -12.84
C ALA A 49 2.74 1.54 -12.32
N ILE A 50 2.58 1.11 -11.07
CA ILE A 50 3.36 -0.01 -10.50
C ILE A 50 3.01 -1.32 -11.24
N VAL A 51 1.73 -1.63 -11.44
CA VAL A 51 1.30 -2.84 -12.16
C VAL A 51 1.82 -2.83 -13.60
N GLU A 52 1.71 -1.70 -14.31
CA GLU A 52 2.24 -1.50 -15.66
C GLU A 52 3.74 -1.82 -15.70
N LYS A 53 4.52 -1.18 -14.82
CA LYS A 53 5.98 -1.33 -14.79
C LYS A 53 6.40 -2.75 -14.49
N LEU A 54 5.70 -3.43 -13.57
CA LEU A 54 5.94 -4.84 -13.24
C LEU A 54 5.68 -5.74 -14.45
N LEU A 55 4.54 -5.61 -15.12
CA LEU A 55 4.21 -6.42 -16.30
C LEU A 55 5.15 -6.17 -17.47
N ARG A 56 5.60 -4.92 -17.66
CA ARG A 56 6.54 -4.58 -18.75
C ARG A 56 7.96 -5.06 -18.46
N SER A 57 8.41 -4.96 -17.21
CA SER A 57 9.83 -5.11 -16.88
C SER A 57 10.17 -6.46 -16.26
N VAL A 58 9.25 -7.11 -15.54
CA VAL A 58 9.53 -8.31 -14.75
C VAL A 58 8.87 -9.54 -15.39
N PRO A 59 9.66 -10.47 -15.96
CA PRO A 59 9.11 -11.71 -16.49
C PRO A 59 8.56 -12.60 -15.36
N ASP A 60 7.55 -13.40 -15.69
CA ASP A 60 6.97 -14.44 -14.82
C ASP A 60 6.51 -13.93 -13.44
N VAL A 61 6.19 -12.64 -13.31
CA VAL A 61 5.64 -12.08 -12.07
C VAL A 61 4.17 -12.48 -11.94
N THR A 62 3.71 -12.82 -10.73
CA THR A 62 2.29 -12.98 -10.42
C THR A 62 1.83 -11.79 -9.58
N ILE A 63 0.80 -11.08 -10.01
CA ILE A 63 0.27 -9.89 -9.33
C ILE A 63 -1.12 -10.21 -8.79
N ILE A 64 -1.33 -9.96 -7.50
CA ILE A 64 -2.63 -10.09 -6.83
C ILE A 64 -3.06 -8.70 -6.40
N LEU A 65 -4.18 -8.21 -6.94
CA LEU A 65 -4.74 -6.92 -6.58
C LEU A 65 -5.89 -7.10 -5.59
N LEU A 66 -5.79 -6.42 -4.44
CA LEU A 66 -6.94 -6.25 -3.56
C LEU A 66 -7.88 -5.20 -4.15
N ILE A 67 -9.08 -5.61 -4.54
CA ILE A 67 -10.07 -4.75 -5.20
C ILE A 67 -11.37 -4.78 -4.42
N ARG A 68 -11.75 -3.62 -3.87
CA ARG A 68 -13.04 -3.44 -3.22
C ARG A 68 -14.19 -3.46 -4.24
N PRO A 69 -15.27 -4.22 -4.06
CA PRO A 69 -16.47 -4.08 -4.88
C PRO A 69 -17.01 -2.66 -4.79
N LYS A 70 -17.42 -2.08 -5.91
CA LYS A 70 -17.94 -0.70 -5.90
C LYS A 70 -18.89 -0.48 -7.05
N ARG A 71 -19.99 0.24 -6.80
CA ARG A 71 -21.01 0.60 -7.81
C ARG A 71 -21.60 -0.61 -8.54
N GLY A 72 -21.86 -1.70 -7.80
CA GLY A 72 -22.44 -2.93 -8.35
C GLY A 72 -21.49 -3.77 -9.21
N LYS A 73 -20.20 -3.43 -9.27
CA LYS A 73 -19.18 -4.20 -10.00
C LYS A 73 -18.37 -5.06 -9.05
N SER A 74 -18.20 -6.32 -9.43
CA SER A 74 -17.32 -7.30 -8.80
C SER A 74 -15.85 -6.89 -8.91
N ALA A 75 -14.99 -7.51 -8.09
CA ALA A 75 -13.55 -7.32 -8.17
C ALA A 75 -12.99 -7.64 -9.57
N GLN A 76 -13.53 -8.67 -10.23
CA GLN A 76 -13.10 -9.11 -11.55
C GLN A 76 -13.46 -8.12 -12.66
N GLU A 77 -14.71 -7.63 -12.71
CA GLU A 77 -15.11 -6.60 -13.67
C GLU A 77 -14.28 -5.31 -13.50
N ARG A 78 -14.01 -4.93 -12.25
CA ARG A 78 -13.14 -3.80 -11.96
C ARG A 78 -11.70 -4.03 -12.41
N LEU A 79 -11.18 -5.26 -12.32
CA LEU A 79 -9.86 -5.61 -12.84
C LEU A 79 -9.80 -5.43 -14.35
N GLU A 80 -10.81 -5.90 -15.08
CA GLU A 80 -10.89 -5.72 -16.54
C GLU A 80 -10.87 -4.24 -16.93
N GLU A 81 -11.60 -3.39 -16.21
CA GLU A 81 -11.56 -1.94 -16.40
C GLU A 81 -10.18 -1.34 -16.16
N ILE A 82 -9.49 -1.78 -15.10
CA ILE A 82 -8.14 -1.34 -14.78
C ILE A 82 -7.19 -1.69 -15.92
N LEU A 83 -7.21 -2.95 -16.38
CA LEU A 83 -6.31 -3.43 -17.43
C LEU A 83 -6.62 -2.84 -18.81
N ASN A 84 -7.85 -2.39 -19.04
CA ASN A 84 -8.24 -1.65 -20.25
C ASN A 84 -7.83 -0.16 -20.24
N ASP A 85 -7.29 0.36 -19.14
CA ASP A 85 -6.79 1.73 -19.06
C ASP A 85 -5.65 1.98 -20.08
N LYS A 86 -5.52 3.22 -20.53
CA LYS A 86 -4.49 3.66 -21.49
C LYS A 86 -3.08 3.49 -20.97
N VAL A 87 -2.89 3.53 -19.64
CA VAL A 87 -1.57 3.30 -19.03
C VAL A 87 -0.96 1.94 -19.43
N PHE A 88 -1.79 0.94 -19.74
CA PHE A 88 -1.36 -0.40 -20.17
C PHE A 88 -1.15 -0.55 -21.68
N GLU A 89 -1.26 0.53 -22.47
CA GLU A 89 -1.09 0.48 -23.93
C GLU A 89 0.30 0.00 -24.34
N LEU A 90 1.33 0.49 -23.64
CA LEU A 90 2.71 0.06 -23.89
C LEU A 90 2.90 -1.43 -23.59
N VAL A 91 2.35 -1.91 -22.47
CA VAL A 91 2.38 -3.34 -22.10
C VAL A 91 1.71 -4.19 -23.17
N ARG A 92 0.54 -3.78 -23.67
CA ARG A 92 -0.16 -4.49 -24.77
C ARG A 92 0.69 -4.57 -26.03
N ASN A 93 1.33 -3.47 -26.42
CA ASN A 93 2.13 -3.38 -27.64
C ASN A 93 3.43 -4.20 -27.54
N GLU A 94 4.10 -4.18 -26.38
CA GLU A 94 5.40 -4.84 -26.21
C GLU A 94 5.30 -6.32 -25.79
N LYS A 95 4.30 -6.69 -24.97
CA LYS A 95 4.17 -8.02 -24.36
C LYS A 95 3.00 -8.83 -24.88
N GLY A 96 2.03 -8.19 -25.54
CA GLY A 96 0.77 -8.80 -25.93
C GLY A 96 -0.22 -8.91 -24.78
N VAL A 97 -1.48 -9.19 -25.12
CA VAL A 97 -2.61 -9.23 -24.16
C VAL A 97 -2.54 -10.40 -23.19
N THR A 98 -1.82 -11.47 -23.53
CA THR A 98 -1.70 -12.67 -22.68
C THR A 98 -0.94 -12.39 -21.38
N VAL A 99 -0.09 -11.36 -21.33
CA VAL A 99 0.63 -10.98 -20.11
C VAL A 99 -0.32 -10.66 -18.96
N PHE A 100 -1.55 -10.20 -19.25
CA PHE A 100 -2.55 -9.88 -18.23
C PHE A 100 -3.09 -11.09 -17.48
N SER A 101 -2.87 -12.32 -17.96
CA SER A 101 -3.23 -13.54 -17.21
C SER A 101 -2.47 -13.69 -15.88
N HIS A 102 -1.38 -12.93 -15.72
CA HIS A 102 -0.58 -12.86 -14.51
C HIS A 102 -1.16 -11.94 -13.44
N VAL A 103 -2.24 -11.20 -13.73
CA VAL A 103 -2.90 -10.29 -12.79
C VAL A 103 -4.21 -10.91 -12.33
N HIS A 104 -4.34 -11.09 -11.02
CA HIS A 104 -5.51 -11.67 -10.39
C HIS A 104 -6.17 -10.66 -9.46
N ALA A 105 -7.49 -10.61 -9.48
CA ALA A 105 -8.28 -9.84 -8.52
C ALA A 105 -8.59 -10.71 -7.31
N VAL A 106 -8.49 -10.13 -6.12
CA VAL A 106 -9.12 -10.66 -4.91
C VAL A 106 -10.02 -9.58 -4.35
N GLU A 107 -11.24 -9.99 -4.04
CA GLU A 107 -12.23 -9.12 -3.43
C GLU A 107 -11.86 -8.83 -1.98
N GLY A 108 -11.91 -7.55 -1.59
CA GLY A 108 -11.75 -7.18 -0.19
C GLY A 108 -11.50 -5.68 0.02
N ASN A 109 -11.49 -5.28 1.30
CA ASN A 109 -11.26 -3.91 1.74
C ASN A 109 -10.19 -3.87 2.83
N ILE A 110 -9.22 -2.96 2.70
CA ILE A 110 -8.16 -2.81 3.70
C ILE A 110 -8.73 -2.42 5.07
N GLU A 111 -9.86 -1.71 5.10
CA GLU A 111 -10.53 -1.24 6.32
C GLU A 111 -11.13 -2.40 7.13
N ASP A 112 -11.43 -3.54 6.49
CA ASP A 112 -12.01 -4.71 7.17
C ASP A 112 -10.95 -5.42 8.02
N VAL A 113 -11.19 -5.44 9.33
CA VAL A 113 -10.25 -5.98 10.34
C VAL A 113 -10.09 -7.49 10.28
N ASP A 114 -11.09 -8.19 9.75
CA ASP A 114 -11.12 -9.64 9.60
C ASP A 114 -10.73 -10.01 8.18
N MET A 115 -9.44 -10.27 7.97
CA MET A 115 -8.91 -10.82 6.71
C MET A 115 -9.30 -10.01 5.46
N PHE A 116 -9.40 -8.68 5.58
CA PHE A 116 -9.87 -7.78 4.51
C PHE A 116 -11.29 -8.07 3.99
N GLY A 117 -12.11 -8.79 4.75
CA GLY A 117 -13.43 -9.26 4.32
C GLY A 117 -13.38 -10.50 3.41
N MET A 118 -12.22 -11.16 3.29
CA MET A 118 -12.05 -12.38 2.50
C MET A 118 -12.56 -13.62 3.23
N GLN A 119 -12.82 -14.68 2.46
CA GLN A 119 -12.98 -16.01 3.03
C GLN A 119 -11.67 -16.49 3.66
N PRO A 120 -11.72 -17.20 4.80
CA PRO A 120 -10.51 -17.69 5.47
C PRO A 120 -9.60 -18.55 4.58
N SER A 121 -10.19 -19.38 3.71
CA SER A 121 -9.44 -20.22 2.75
C SER A 121 -8.59 -19.38 1.81
N ASP A 122 -9.17 -18.34 1.23
CA ASP A 122 -8.53 -17.51 0.21
C ASP A 122 -7.40 -16.67 0.85
N TYR A 123 -7.67 -16.14 2.04
CA TYR A 123 -6.68 -15.41 2.83
C TYR A 123 -5.47 -16.28 3.19
N LEU A 124 -5.70 -17.54 3.63
CA LEU A 124 -4.63 -18.47 3.96
C LEU A 124 -3.83 -18.91 2.72
N GLU A 125 -4.51 -19.14 1.60
CA GLU A 125 -3.83 -19.45 0.34
C GLU A 125 -2.92 -18.29 -0.09
N MET A 126 -3.39 -17.05 0.03
CA MET A 126 -2.58 -15.86 -0.20
C MET A 126 -1.36 -15.80 0.72
N CYS A 127 -1.54 -16.01 2.02
CA CYS A 127 -0.45 -16.03 2.99
C CYS A 127 0.63 -17.08 2.65
N ALA A 128 0.26 -18.20 2.02
CA ALA A 128 1.20 -19.26 1.64
C ALA A 128 2.05 -18.92 0.39
N LYS A 129 1.56 -18.03 -0.49
CA LYS A 129 2.19 -17.71 -1.79
C LYS A 129 2.82 -16.32 -1.87
N VAL A 130 2.24 -15.32 -1.21
CA VAL A 130 2.69 -13.93 -1.32
C VAL A 130 4.10 -13.77 -0.75
N GLN A 131 4.96 -13.13 -1.53
CA GLN A 131 6.36 -12.86 -1.18
C GLN A 131 6.64 -11.38 -1.03
N ILE A 132 5.88 -10.53 -1.71
CA ILE A 132 6.06 -9.07 -1.65
C ILE A 132 4.70 -8.42 -1.49
N VAL A 133 4.61 -7.47 -0.57
CA VAL A 133 3.43 -6.64 -0.39
C VAL A 133 3.76 -5.21 -0.81
N ILE A 134 2.98 -4.63 -1.71
CA ILE A 134 3.04 -3.21 -2.07
C ILE A 134 1.75 -2.55 -1.60
N HIS A 135 1.84 -1.79 -0.53
CA HIS A 135 0.71 -1.09 0.07
C HIS A 135 0.64 0.34 -0.46
N SER A 136 -0.23 0.56 -1.46
CA SER A 136 -0.49 1.89 -2.05
C SER A 136 -1.91 2.39 -1.84
N ALA A 137 -2.80 1.60 -1.23
CA ALA A 137 -4.14 2.07 -0.89
C ALA A 137 -4.08 3.06 0.28
N ALA A 138 -4.59 4.27 0.04
CA ALA A 138 -4.80 5.31 1.04
C ALA A 138 -5.92 6.24 0.56
N THR A 139 -6.53 6.99 1.47
CA THR A 139 -7.27 8.20 1.12
C THR A 139 -6.33 9.41 1.20
N LEU A 140 -6.25 10.15 0.10
CA LEU A 140 -5.50 11.40 -0.02
C LEU A 140 -6.44 12.61 -0.11
N ASP A 141 -7.73 12.38 0.02
CA ASP A 141 -8.74 13.42 -0.02
C ASP A 141 -8.75 14.15 1.34
N PHE A 142 -8.30 15.40 1.34
CA PHE A 142 -8.24 16.24 2.54
C PHE A 142 -9.61 16.66 3.07
N ALA A 143 -10.70 16.42 2.31
CA ALA A 143 -12.06 16.71 2.72
C ALA A 143 -12.73 15.53 3.46
N VAL A 144 -12.08 14.36 3.57
CA VAL A 144 -12.65 13.24 4.32
C VAL A 144 -12.56 13.48 5.83
N SER A 145 -13.55 12.98 6.56
CA SER A 145 -13.55 13.06 8.02
C SER A 145 -12.32 12.36 8.63
N LEU A 146 -11.90 12.81 9.81
CA LEU A 146 -10.79 12.20 10.54
C LEU A 146 -11.02 10.70 10.78
N ARG A 147 -12.27 10.29 11.02
CA ARG A 147 -12.65 8.88 11.15
C ARG A 147 -12.35 8.10 9.89
N ASN A 148 -12.76 8.60 8.73
CA ASN A 148 -12.53 7.93 7.45
C ASN A 148 -11.03 7.87 7.12
N ALA A 149 -10.30 8.97 7.35
CA ALA A 149 -8.84 8.99 7.20
C ALA A 149 -8.16 7.96 8.12
N THR A 150 -8.57 7.87 9.38
CA THR A 150 -8.07 6.88 10.35
C THR A 150 -8.41 5.45 9.92
N SER A 151 -9.63 5.21 9.45
CA SER A 151 -10.06 3.88 8.97
C SER A 151 -9.18 3.41 7.80
N THR A 152 -9.06 4.22 6.75
CA THR A 152 -8.31 3.83 5.55
C THR A 152 -6.80 3.84 5.77
N ASN A 153 -6.22 4.93 6.32
CA ASN A 153 -4.78 5.15 6.33
C ASN A 153 -4.07 4.58 7.56
N LEU A 154 -4.78 4.35 8.67
CA LEU A 154 -4.18 3.81 9.89
C LEU A 154 -4.60 2.37 10.14
N ILE A 155 -5.91 2.12 10.25
CA ILE A 155 -6.44 0.77 10.46
C ILE A 155 -6.14 -0.10 9.23
N GLY A 156 -6.37 0.43 8.02
CA GLY A 156 -6.05 -0.27 6.79
C GLY A 156 -4.58 -0.67 6.69
N THR A 157 -3.66 0.25 6.99
CA THR A 157 -2.22 -0.06 7.03
C THR A 157 -1.90 -1.09 8.12
N LYS A 158 -2.49 -1.00 9.31
CA LYS A 158 -2.34 -1.99 10.38
C LYS A 158 -2.80 -3.39 9.93
N ASN A 159 -3.88 -3.50 9.18
CA ASN A 159 -4.37 -4.76 8.64
C ASN A 159 -3.41 -5.33 7.57
N VAL A 160 -2.84 -4.47 6.70
CA VAL A 160 -1.83 -4.89 5.72
C VAL A 160 -0.53 -5.37 6.39
N LEU A 161 -0.10 -4.71 7.47
CA LEU A 161 1.04 -5.17 8.27
C LEU A 161 0.77 -6.55 8.91
N LYS A 162 -0.43 -6.76 9.46
CA LYS A 162 -0.85 -8.07 9.99
C LYS A 162 -0.83 -9.14 8.91
N PHE A 163 -1.36 -8.85 7.71
CA PHE A 163 -1.29 -9.77 6.58
C PHE A 163 0.14 -10.13 6.21
N GLY A 164 1.04 -9.14 6.14
CA GLY A 164 2.46 -9.37 5.93
C GLY A 164 3.07 -10.32 6.97
N GLN A 165 2.73 -10.15 8.25
CA GLN A 165 3.21 -11.05 9.32
C GLN A 165 2.71 -12.50 9.19
N GLN A 166 1.56 -12.73 8.53
CA GLN A 166 1.04 -14.06 8.28
C GLN A 166 1.63 -14.70 7.01
N CYS A 167 2.25 -13.92 6.12
CA CYS A 167 2.81 -14.42 4.88
C CYS A 167 4.07 -15.27 5.14
N LEU A 168 4.01 -16.57 4.82
CA LEU A 168 5.06 -17.55 5.15
C LEU A 168 6.37 -17.33 4.38
N LYS A 169 6.31 -16.61 3.27
CA LYS A 169 7.43 -16.38 2.34
C LYS A 169 7.70 -14.89 2.13
N LEU A 170 7.26 -14.02 3.05
CA LEU A 170 7.42 -12.58 2.92
C LEU A 170 8.90 -12.22 2.85
N LEU A 171 9.28 -11.61 1.73
CA LEU A 171 10.59 -11.02 1.49
C LEU A 171 10.56 -9.52 1.80
N ALA A 172 9.43 -8.85 1.52
CA ALA A 172 9.31 -7.41 1.73
C ALA A 172 7.88 -6.88 1.79
N LEU A 173 7.73 -5.79 2.53
CA LEU A 173 6.54 -4.94 2.51
C LEU A 173 6.96 -3.51 2.20
N VAL A 174 6.48 -2.99 1.08
CA VAL A 174 6.73 -1.63 0.60
C VAL A 174 5.47 -0.81 0.85
N HIS A 175 5.58 0.25 1.65
CA HIS A 175 4.49 1.19 1.88
C HIS A 175 4.72 2.45 1.05
N VAL A 176 3.75 2.81 0.21
CA VAL A 176 3.75 4.08 -0.51
C VAL A 176 3.18 5.14 0.43
N SER A 177 4.07 6.00 0.94
CA SER A 177 3.69 7.15 1.75
C SER A 177 3.56 8.42 0.89
N SER A 178 3.57 9.58 1.53
CA SER A 178 3.40 10.87 0.89
C SER A 178 4.46 11.86 1.39
N ALA A 179 4.97 12.73 0.51
CA ALA A 179 5.86 13.82 0.93
C ALA A 179 5.18 14.79 1.93
N TYR A 180 3.86 14.78 2.01
CA TYR A 180 3.08 15.63 2.92
C TYR A 180 3.16 15.21 4.39
N VAL A 181 3.66 14.02 4.73
CA VAL A 181 3.72 13.53 6.13
C VAL A 181 4.57 14.42 7.05
N ASN A 182 5.49 15.20 6.48
CA ASN A 182 6.34 16.16 7.19
C ASN A 182 6.15 17.59 6.65
N SER A 183 5.00 17.91 6.07
CA SER A 183 4.69 19.24 5.49
C SER A 183 4.71 20.38 6.50
N ASN A 184 4.74 20.07 7.80
CA ASN A 184 4.92 21.00 8.90
C ASN A 184 6.39 21.35 9.20
N ARG A 185 7.33 20.86 8.39
CA ARG A 185 8.77 21.07 8.52
C ARG A 185 9.32 21.68 7.23
N ASP A 186 10.30 22.55 7.37
CA ASP A 186 10.99 23.17 6.21
C ASP A 186 11.90 22.17 5.48
N ALA A 187 12.36 21.13 6.17
CA ALA A 187 13.18 20.06 5.61
C ALA A 187 12.88 18.72 6.30
N ALA A 188 13.00 17.65 5.52
CA ALA A 188 12.87 16.27 6.00
C ALA A 188 14.08 15.43 5.55
N GLU A 189 14.75 14.84 6.54
CA GLU A 189 15.79 13.82 6.42
C GLU A 189 15.17 12.40 6.38
N GLU A 190 15.93 11.44 5.85
CA GLU A 190 15.60 10.01 5.85
C GLU A 190 15.79 9.42 7.26
N ARG A 191 14.83 9.67 8.15
CA ARG A 191 14.78 9.09 9.50
C ARG A 191 13.35 8.93 9.98
N LEU A 192 13.18 8.10 11.00
CA LEU A 192 11.93 8.04 11.74
C LEU A 192 11.84 9.27 12.65
N TYR A 193 10.74 10.00 12.51
CA TYR A 193 10.44 11.14 13.35
C TYR A 193 9.65 10.68 14.57
N GLU A 194 9.90 11.33 15.70
CA GLU A 194 9.05 11.15 16.87
C GLU A 194 7.62 11.55 16.55
N VAL A 195 6.70 10.65 16.84
CA VAL A 195 5.26 10.89 16.75
C VAL A 195 4.75 11.30 18.14
N PRO A 196 3.87 12.30 18.24
CA PRO A 196 3.43 12.84 19.53
C PRO A 196 2.46 11.90 20.27
N ALA A 197 1.90 10.90 19.60
CA ALA A 197 1.01 9.90 20.19
C ALA A 197 1.14 8.56 19.46
N ASP A 198 0.80 7.47 20.16
CA ASP A 198 0.69 6.14 19.58
C ASP A 198 -0.54 6.03 18.66
N SER A 199 -0.43 5.18 17.64
CA SER A 199 -1.52 4.89 16.70
C SER A 199 -2.83 4.44 17.37
N ASN A 200 -2.78 3.68 18.47
CA ASN A 200 -3.99 3.20 19.12
C ASN A 200 -4.74 4.33 19.85
N TRP A 201 -4.05 5.41 20.23
CA TRP A 201 -4.71 6.58 20.82
C TRP A 201 -5.69 7.20 19.81
N LEU A 202 -5.26 7.43 18.56
CA LEU A 202 -6.13 8.01 17.53
C LEU A 202 -7.27 7.05 17.15
N ILE A 203 -6.98 5.75 17.05
CA ILE A 203 -8.02 4.73 16.80
C ILE A 203 -9.08 4.76 17.91
N ASN A 204 -8.65 4.79 19.18
CA ASN A 204 -9.56 4.84 20.31
C ASN A 204 -10.36 6.14 20.35
N LEU A 205 -9.73 7.28 20.06
CA LEU A 205 -10.41 8.56 19.96
C LEU A 205 -11.52 8.50 18.91
N CYS A 206 -11.22 8.03 17.70
CA CYS A 206 -12.24 7.87 16.66
C CYS A 206 -13.37 6.93 17.12
N ASN A 207 -13.06 5.81 17.77
CA ASN A 207 -14.09 4.85 18.19
C ASN A 207 -15.05 5.36 19.28
N HIS A 208 -14.66 6.38 20.06
CA HIS A 208 -15.44 6.86 21.21
C HIS A 208 -15.93 8.30 21.10
N SER A 209 -15.69 8.96 19.96
CA SER A 209 -16.15 10.33 19.69
C SER A 209 -17.08 10.37 18.48
N THR A 210 -17.95 11.37 18.42
CA THR A 210 -18.75 11.70 17.22
C THR A 210 -17.90 12.44 16.19
N ASP A 211 -18.35 12.50 14.94
CA ASP A 211 -17.62 13.26 13.91
C ASP A 211 -17.61 14.78 14.22
N GLU A 212 -18.68 15.31 14.83
CA GLU A 212 -18.77 16.70 15.30
C GLU A 212 -17.75 17.00 16.40
N GLU A 213 -17.58 16.08 17.36
CA GLU A 213 -16.57 16.21 18.42
C GLU A 213 -15.16 16.17 17.85
N LEU A 214 -14.89 15.23 16.93
CA LEU A 214 -13.58 15.12 16.27
C LEU A 214 -13.26 16.40 15.48
N GLU A 215 -14.22 16.94 14.73
CA GLU A 215 -14.07 18.19 14.00
C GLU A 215 -13.81 19.39 14.92
N GLY A 216 -14.49 19.45 16.06
CA GLY A 216 -14.26 20.47 17.08
C GLY A 216 -12.84 20.45 17.66
N MET A 217 -12.21 19.27 17.77
CA MET A 217 -10.86 19.11 18.29
C MET A 217 -9.75 19.29 17.24
N LEU A 218 -10.05 19.13 15.94
CA LEU A 218 -9.06 19.22 14.86
C LEU A 218 -8.19 20.50 14.89
N PRO A 219 -8.71 21.71 15.17
CA PRO A 219 -7.89 22.92 15.22
C PRO A 219 -6.75 22.87 16.24
N GLU A 220 -6.98 22.28 17.41
CA GLU A 220 -5.95 22.12 18.44
C GLU A 220 -4.86 21.16 17.98
N TYR A 221 -5.23 20.04 17.36
CA TYR A 221 -4.27 19.09 16.82
C TYR A 221 -3.48 19.67 15.64
N VAL A 222 -4.14 20.33 14.68
CA VAL A 222 -3.46 20.98 13.54
C VAL A 222 -2.42 22.00 14.04
N THR A 223 -2.71 22.68 15.15
CA THR A 223 -1.78 23.61 15.80
C THR A 223 -0.59 22.89 16.43
N ILE A 224 -0.81 21.76 17.12
CA ILE A 224 0.25 20.90 17.66
C ILE A 224 1.16 20.38 16.53
N TYR A 225 0.56 20.00 15.40
CA TYR A 225 1.30 19.49 14.25
C TYR A 225 1.85 20.58 13.34
N LYS A 226 1.61 21.88 13.60
CA LYS A 226 1.99 23.00 12.71
C LYS A 226 1.66 22.77 11.22
N VAL A 227 0.54 22.11 10.94
CA VAL A 227 0.14 21.87 9.54
C VAL A 227 -0.46 23.16 9.01
N SER A 228 0.24 23.82 8.09
CA SER A 228 -0.32 24.97 7.38
C SER A 228 -1.51 24.49 6.54
N ARG A 229 -2.72 25.00 6.84
CA ARG A 229 -3.81 24.92 5.87
C ARG A 229 -3.36 25.68 4.62
N PHE A 230 -3.30 25.00 3.48
CA PHE A 230 -3.25 25.70 2.21
C PHE A 230 -4.49 26.60 2.16
N ARG A 231 -4.26 27.91 2.09
CA ARG A 231 -5.32 28.83 1.67
C ARG A 231 -5.46 28.63 0.16
N ASP A 232 -6.70 28.44 -0.27
CA ASP A 232 -7.09 28.45 -1.68
C ASP A 232 -6.58 29.69 -2.41
#